data_AF-A0AA46C6V8-F1
#
_entry.id   AF-A0AA46C6V8-F1
#
_cell.length_a   1.000
_cell.length_b   1.000
_cell.length_c   1.000
_cell.angle_alpha   90.00
_cell.angle_beta   90.00
_cell.angle_gamma   90.00
#
_symmetry.space_group_name_H-M   'P 1'
#
loop_
_entity.id
_entity.type
_entity.pdbx_description
1 polymer ?
#
loop_
_entity_poly.entity_id
_entity_poly.type
_entity_poly.pdbx_seq_one_letter_code
_entity_poly.pdbx_strand_id
1 'polypeptide(L)' 'MGVTAIRHVGDYLLTAHSVPCDGKFLPELLISRPGGITLHRCQPGSIAFADQRAAYDYAKRWMATCQVSSTGSVSAA' A
#
# COMPACT_ATOMS: atom_id res chain seq x y z
N MET A 1 18.59 3.84 -3.00
CA MET A 1 17.71 3.73 -1.82
C MET A 1 16.49 4.60 -2.10
N GLY A 2 15.44 4.01 -2.69
CA GLY A 2 14.26 4.77 -3.12
C GLY A 2 13.46 5.21 -1.91
N VAL A 3 13.06 6.48 -1.88
CA VAL A 3 12.21 7.03 -0.82
C VAL A 3 10.94 6.19 -0.70
N THR A 4 10.78 5.52 0.44
CA THR A 4 9.54 4.79 0.75
C THR A 4 8.39 5.78 0.72
N ALA A 5 7.40 5.55 -0.14
CA ALA A 5 6.27 6.44 -0.25
C ALA A 5 5.32 6.19 0.92
N ILE A 6 5.21 7.19 1.79
CA ILE A 6 4.40 7.15 3.00
C ILE A 6 3.37 8.27 2.92
N ARG A 7 2.12 7.96 3.27
CA ARG A 7 1.03 8.93 3.41
C ARG A 7 0.44 8.84 4.81
N HIS A 8 0.29 9.97 5.46
CA HIS A 8 -0.37 10.08 6.77
C HIS A 8 -1.87 10.31 6.57
N VAL A 9 -2.72 9.54 7.26
CA VAL A 9 -4.17 9.68 7.25
C VAL A 9 -4.69 9.48 8.67
N GLY A 10 -5.00 10.60 9.36
CA GLY A 10 -5.35 10.56 10.77
C GLY A 10 -4.23 9.94 11.62
N ASP A 11 -4.58 8.94 12.42
CA ASP A 11 -3.64 8.17 13.25
C ASP A 11 -2.96 7.01 12.50
N TYR A 12 -3.11 6.94 11.19
CA TYR A 12 -2.57 5.85 10.37
C TYR A 12 -1.49 6.35 9.39
N LEU A 13 -0.52 5.47 9.16
CA LEU A 13 0.53 5.59 8.17
C LEU A 13 0.30 4.52 7.10
N LEU A 14 0.04 4.97 5.87
CA LEU A 14 0.00 4.11 4.70
C LEU A 14 1.37 4.11 4.06
N THR A 15 1.89 2.91 3.79
CA THR A 15 3.16 2.73 3.10
C THR A 15 2.91 1.94 1.83
N ALA A 16 3.34 2.49 0.70
CA ALA A 16 3.30 1.76 -0.56
C ALA A 16 4.33 0.63 -0.55
N HIS A 17 3.92 -0.55 -0.98
CA HIS A 17 4.74 -1.74 -1.00
C HIS A 17 4.46 -2.57 -2.25
N SER A 18 5.43 -3.41 -2.62
CA SER A 18 5.29 -4.38 -3.70
C SER A 18 5.77 -5.73 -3.20
N VAL A 19 4.93 -6.77 -3.32
CA VAL A 19 5.30 -8.12 -2.88
C VAL A 19 5.43 -9.06 -4.09
N PRO A 20 6.50 -9.87 -4.17
CA PRO A 20 6.60 -10.91 -5.19
C PRO A 20 5.56 -12.02 -4.93
N CYS A 21 4.90 -12.50 -5.97
CA CYS A 21 3.92 -13.58 -5.94
C CYS A 21 3.94 -14.33 -7.28
N ASP A 22 4.31 -15.62 -7.28
CA ASP A 22 4.32 -16.50 -8.46
C ASP A 22 4.94 -15.88 -9.73
N GLY A 23 6.15 -15.30 -9.60
CA GLY A 23 6.87 -14.69 -10.74
C GLY A 23 6.31 -13.33 -11.19
N LYS A 24 5.33 -12.78 -10.46
CA LYS A 24 4.77 -11.44 -10.64
C LYS A 24 4.97 -10.62 -9.37
N PHE A 25 4.56 -9.36 -9.43
CA PHE A 25 4.58 -8.42 -8.32
C PHE A 25 3.17 -7.89 -8.06
N LEU A 26 2.72 -8.00 -6.82
CA LEU A 26 1.45 -7.46 -6.37
C LEU A 26 1.67 -6.11 -5.69
N PRO A 27 0.90 -5.08 -6.03
CA PRO A 27 0.85 -3.84 -5.26
C PRO A 27 0.20 -4.10 -3.90
N GLU A 28 0.72 -3.48 -2.85
CA GLU A 28 0.17 -3.60 -1.50
C GLU A 28 0.31 -2.28 -0.75
N LEU A 29 -0.64 -1.98 0.13
CA LEU A 29 -0.52 -0.91 1.13
C LEU A 29 -0.40 -1.52 2.51
N LEU A 30 0.64 -1.11 3.23
CA LEU A 30 0.82 -1.43 4.64
C LEU A 30 0.25 -0.28 5.46
N ILE A 31 -0.70 -0.59 6.32
CA ILE A 31 -1.33 0.36 7.23
C ILE A 31 -0.73 0.11 8.60
N SER A 32 -0.13 1.14 9.17
CA SER A 32 0.51 1.09 10.49
C SER A 32 0.09 2.28 11.33
N ARG A 33 0.27 2.20 12.64
CA ARG A 33 0.21 3.40 13.50
C ARG A 33 1.59 4.04 13.62
N PRO A 34 1.67 5.35 13.91
CA PRO A 34 2.90 6.01 14.33
C PRO A 34 3.56 5.18 15.45
N GLY A 35 4.83 4.79 15.25
CA GLY A 35 5.54 3.87 16.15
C GLY A 35 5.77 2.46 15.61
N GLY A 36 5.34 2.15 14.38
CA GLY A 36 5.92 1.06 13.58
C GLY A 36 5.22 -0.29 13.64
N ILE A 37 4.05 -0.40 14.27
CA ILE A 37 3.26 -1.63 14.22
C ILE A 37 2.36 -1.60 12.99
N THR A 38 2.65 -2.46 12.01
CA THR A 38 1.76 -2.73 10.88
C THR A 38 0.52 -3.46 11.37
N LEU A 39 -0.64 -2.84 11.18
CA LEU A 39 -1.93 -3.36 11.61
C LEU A 39 -2.61 -4.17 10.50
N HIS A 40 -2.57 -3.64 9.27
CA HIS A 40 -3.30 -4.23 8.15
C HIS A 40 -2.49 -4.19 6.86
N ARG A 41 -2.69 -5.24 6.06
CA ARG A 41 -2.21 -5.34 4.68
C ARG A 41 -3.42 -5.21 3.77
N CYS A 42 -3.37 -4.26 2.83
CA CYS A 42 -4.44 -4.06 1.88
C CYS A 42 -3.92 -4.26 0.46
N GLN A 43 -4.57 -5.14 -0.28
CA GLN A 43 -4.22 -5.44 -1.67
C GLN A 43 -5.36 -4.92 -2.57
N PRO A 44 -5.05 -4.13 -3.61
CA PRO A 44 -6.06 -3.64 -4.53
C PRO A 44 -6.46 -4.76 -5.49
N GLY A 45 -7.42 -5.59 -5.08
CA GLY A 45 -7.97 -6.66 -5.91
C GLY A 45 -6.93 -7.61 -6.52
N SER A 46 -7.33 -8.35 -7.57
CA SER A 46 -6.48 -9.34 -8.25
C SER A 46 -5.60 -8.70 -9.34
N ILE A 47 -4.87 -7.64 -8.99
CA ILE A 47 -3.96 -6.92 -9.90
C ILE A 47 -2.54 -7.41 -9.68
N ALA A 48 -1.89 -7.86 -10.76
CA ALA A 48 -0.51 -8.32 -10.74
C ALA A 48 0.29 -7.72 -11.91
N PHE A 49 1.55 -7.36 -11.65
CA PHE A 49 2.46 -6.78 -12.63
C PHE A 49 3.64 -7.71 -12.88
N ALA A 50 4.17 -7.72 -14.09
CA ALA A 50 5.42 -8.43 -14.39
C ALA A 50 6.66 -7.70 -13.84
N ASP A 51 6.54 -6.40 -13.57
CA ASP A 51 7.63 -5.53 -13.12
C ASP A 51 7.37 -4.98 -11.71
N GLN A 52 8.40 -5.04 -10.86
CA GLN A 52 8.31 -4.59 -9.46
C GLN A 52 8.03 -3.08 -9.37
N ARG A 53 8.65 -2.29 -10.24
CA ARG A 53 8.51 -0.83 -10.23
C ARG A 53 7.11 -0.43 -10.66
N ALA A 54 6.53 -1.13 -11.63
CA ALA A 54 5.13 -0.94 -12.04
C ALA A 54 4.15 -1.24 -10.89
N ALA A 55 4.37 -2.33 -10.13
CA ALA A 55 3.56 -2.65 -8.95
C ALA A 55 3.69 -1.56 -7.87
N TYR A 56 4.92 -1.11 -7.60
CA TYR A 56 5.16 -0.06 -6.60
C TYR A 56 4.57 1.30 -7.01
N ASP A 57 4.72 1.70 -8.27
CA ASP A 57 4.15 2.94 -8.78
C ASP A 57 2.61 2.89 -8.79
N TYR A 58 2.02 1.72 -9.05
CA TYR A 58 0.58 1.52 -8.87
C TYR A 58 0.17 1.67 -7.41
N ALA A 59 0.86 1.01 -6.48
CA ALA A 59 0.59 1.14 -5.04
C ALA A 59 0.70 2.60 -4.58
N LYS A 60 1.67 3.37 -5.09
CA LYS A 60 1.79 4.81 -4.82
C LYS A 60 0.59 5.63 -5.31
N ARG A 61 0.14 5.38 -6.54
CA ARG A 61 -1.03 6.06 -7.10
C ARG A 61 -2.30 5.71 -6.33
N TRP A 62 -2.47 4.43 -6.02
CA TRP A 62 -3.59 3.95 -5.21
C TRP A 62 -3.57 4.57 -3.82
N MET A 63 -2.40 4.62 -3.16
CA MET A 63 -2.23 5.29 -1.87
C MET A 63 -2.69 6.76 -1.90
N ALA A 64 -2.51 7.46 -3.01
CA ALA A 64 -2.94 8.86 -3.14
C ALA A 64 -4.46 9.02 -3.24
N THR A 65 -5.17 8.02 -3.79
CA THR A 65 -6.62 8.07 -4.02
C THR A 65 -7.45 7.34 -2.96
N CYS A 66 -6.85 6.42 -2.21
CA CYS A 66 -7.54 5.63 -1.17
C CYS A 66 -8.10 6.48 -0.03
N GLN A 67 -9.20 6.01 0.53
CA GLN A 67 -9.71 6.47 1.81
C GLN A 67 -9.42 5.42 2.89
N VAL A 68 -9.13 5.90 4.11
CA VAL A 68 -8.91 5.03 5.28
C VAL A 68 -10.04 5.27 6.26
N SER A 69 -10.72 4.20 6.65
CA SER A 69 -11.75 4.26 7.69
C SER A 69 -11.11 4.48 9.07
N SER A 70 -11.93 4.88 10.05
CA SER A 70 -11.48 5.00 11.45
C SER A 70 -10.91 3.67 12.03
N THR A 71 -11.32 2.53 11.46
CA THR A 71 -10.81 1.19 11.82
C THR A 71 -9.48 0.84 11.16
N GLY A 72 -8.92 1.71 10.31
CA GLY A 72 -7.69 1.41 9.57
C GLY A 72 -7.92 0.50 8.37
N SER A 73 -9.16 0.39 7.86
CA SER A 73 -9.45 -0.32 6.62
C SER A 73 -9.28 0.63 5.44
N VAL A 74 -8.60 0.19 4.39
CA VAL A 74 -8.50 0.95 3.13
C VAL A 74 -9.62 0.52 2.19
N SER A 75 -10.33 1.52 1.67
CA SER A 75 -11.25 1.36 0.55
C SER A 75 -10.71 2.12 -0.65
N ALA A 76 -10.77 1.48 -1.83
CA ALA A 76 -10.62 2.20 -3.08
C ALA A 76 -11.74 3.24 -3.17
N ALA A 77 -11.37 4.49 -3.49
CA ALA A 77 -12.33 5.54 -3.81
C ALA A 77 -13.00 5.29 -5.17
#